data_AF-A0A832H2S1-F1
#
_entry.id   AF-A0A832H2S1-F1
#
_cell.length_a   1.000
_cell.length_b   1.000
_cell.length_c   1.000
_cell.angle_alpha   90.00
_cell.angle_beta   90.00
_cell.angle_gamma   90.00
#
_symmetry.space_group_name_H-M   'P 1'
#
loop_
_entity.id
_entity.type
_entity.pdbx_description
1 polymer ?
#
loop_
_entity_poly.entity_id
_entity_poly.type
_entity_poly.pdbx_seq_one_letter_code
_entity_poly.pdbx_strand_id
1 'polypeptide(L)'
;MKSVLVRLKPLLRWVILGAVLFFLARVLRNHWESVATIRIDAKGWASLAIALGITLMAHTCAGWDWSQMLCRDFQQSVPTGRLIQSYLQTNIAKYLPGNIWHYYGRISAATKAGATLEAATVSVLLEPLLMAASALLITLFSGQAIATRYGFLAVILQWAVLVMTLLAIHPVVLNPVLQRLAKVKQKPIPPSESFTLPSKLNHYPLQALVGNLAFLLLRGAGFLLTFLAIQPFDVAQVPILLSA
;
A
#
# COMPACT_ATOMS: atom_id res chain seq x y z
N MET A 1 14.85 5.12 36.81
CA MET A 1 15.07 4.57 35.45
C MET A 1 14.10 5.11 34.39
N LYS A 2 12.78 5.18 34.63
CA LYS A 2 11.82 5.75 33.66
C LYS A 2 12.08 7.23 33.28
N SER A 3 12.57 8.06 34.21
CA SER A 3 12.84 9.49 33.96
C SER A 3 14.00 9.75 32.98
N VAL A 4 15.06 8.92 33.03
CA VAL A 4 16.23 9.03 32.15
C VAL A 4 15.87 8.59 30.72
N LEU A 5 15.09 7.52 30.57
CA LEU A 5 14.57 7.04 29.28
C LEU A 5 13.67 8.07 28.59
N VAL A 6 12.87 8.83 29.34
CA VAL A 6 12.00 9.88 28.77
C VAL A 6 12.82 11.07 28.26
N ARG A 7 13.90 11.45 28.94
CA ARG A 7 14.80 12.54 28.50
C ARG A 7 15.71 12.14 27.33
N LEU A 8 16.07 10.85 27.20
CA LEU A 8 16.91 10.34 26.11
C LEU A 8 16.18 10.19 24.78
N LYS A 9 14.86 9.95 24.78
CA LYS A 9 14.05 9.80 23.55
C LYS A 9 14.20 10.94 22.54
N PRO A 10 14.11 12.24 22.91
CA PRO A 10 14.30 13.32 21.95
C PRO A 10 15.75 13.38 21.44
N LEU A 11 16.75 13.15 22.30
CA LEU A 11 18.16 13.13 21.92
C LEU A 11 18.44 12.01 20.90
N LEU A 12 17.89 10.81 21.13
CA LEU A 12 18.04 9.67 20.23
C LEU A 12 17.49 9.97 18.82
N ARG A 13 16.36 10.68 18.70
CA ARG A 13 15.81 11.09 17.39
C ARG A 13 16.79 11.99 16.63
N TRP A 14 17.40 12.95 17.31
CA TRP A 14 18.40 13.84 16.70
C TRP A 14 19.70 13.10 16.36
N VAL A 15 20.12 12.15 17.18
CA VAL A 15 21.28 11.28 16.87
C VAL A 15 20.99 10.43 15.64
N ILE A 16 19.83 9.79 15.56
CA ILE A 16 19.43 8.99 14.38
C ILE A 16 19.37 9.88 13.14
N LEU A 17 18.73 11.06 13.22
CA LEU A 17 18.67 12.00 12.10
C LEU A 17 20.07 12.44 11.67
N GLY A 18 20.92 12.81 12.62
CA GLY A 18 22.31 13.19 12.36
C GLY A 18 23.11 12.05 11.70
N ALA A 19 22.95 10.81 12.17
CA ALA A 19 23.58 9.64 11.57
C ALA A 19 23.09 9.39 10.13
N VAL A 20 21.78 9.51 9.88
CA VAL A 20 21.20 9.38 8.53
C VAL A 20 21.73 10.48 7.60
N LEU A 21 21.74 11.73 8.03
CA LEU A 21 22.25 12.85 7.23
C LEU A 21 23.75 12.73 6.96
N PHE A 22 24.53 12.32 7.98
CA PHE A 22 25.96 12.06 7.82
C PHE A 22 26.22 10.93 6.81
N PHE A 23 25.49 9.82 6.92
CA PHE A 23 25.64 8.69 6.00
C PHE A 23 25.23 9.09 4.57
N LEU A 24 24.12 9.80 4.42
CA LEU A 24 23.65 10.32 3.13
C LEU A 24 24.70 11.23 2.49
N ALA A 25 25.24 12.20 3.24
CA ALA A 25 26.28 13.11 2.76
C ALA A 25 27.58 12.36 2.39
N ARG A 26 27.97 11.36 3.20
CA ARG A 26 29.14 10.52 2.92
C ARG A 26 28.96 9.71 1.65
N VAL A 27 27.81 9.07 1.45
CA VAL A 27 27.49 8.29 0.25
C VAL A 27 27.44 9.19 -0.98
N LEU A 28 26.75 10.34 -0.90
CA LEU A 28 26.71 11.33 -1.97
C LEU A 28 28.11 11.79 -2.35
N ARG A 29 28.96 12.14 -1.39
CA ARG A 29 30.35 12.55 -1.66
C ARG A 29 31.15 11.43 -2.35
N ASN A 30 31.00 10.20 -1.89
CA ASN A 30 31.76 9.06 -2.41
C ASN A 30 31.33 8.65 -3.83
N HIS A 31 30.07 8.88 -4.21
CA HIS A 31 29.50 8.47 -5.49
C HIS A 31 29.07 9.65 -6.38
N TRP A 32 29.49 10.87 -6.04
CA TRP A 32 29.08 12.09 -6.74
C TRP A 32 29.43 12.05 -8.23
N GLU A 33 30.63 11.58 -8.56
CA GLU A 33 31.06 11.47 -9.96
C GLU A 33 30.15 10.54 -10.75
N SER A 34 29.79 9.37 -10.21
CA SER A 34 28.87 8.44 -10.85
C SER A 34 27.51 9.09 -11.10
N VAL A 35 26.98 9.85 -10.13
CA VAL A 35 25.70 10.57 -10.29
C VAL A 35 25.81 11.67 -11.33
N ALA A 36 26.90 12.45 -11.34
CA ALA A 36 27.13 13.54 -12.28
C ALA A 36 27.31 13.08 -13.73
N THR A 37 27.71 11.83 -13.93
CA THR A 37 27.86 11.23 -15.27
C THR A 37 26.56 10.71 -15.87
N ILE A 38 25.47 10.60 -15.10
CA ILE A 38 24.17 10.16 -15.62
C ILE A 38 23.68 11.18 -16.65
N ARG A 39 23.50 10.73 -17.89
CA ARG A 39 22.92 11.51 -18.99
C ARG A 39 21.64 10.85 -19.45
N ILE A 40 20.53 11.57 -19.35
CA ILE A 40 19.24 11.12 -19.86
C ILE A 40 19.11 11.64 -21.29
N ASP A 41 19.18 10.73 -22.26
CA ASP A 41 18.98 11.03 -23.67
C ASP A 41 17.50 11.23 -24.01
N ALA A 42 17.18 11.54 -25.27
CA ALA A 42 15.79 11.75 -25.70
C ALA A 42 14.90 10.53 -25.45
N LYS A 43 15.46 9.31 -25.60
CA LYS A 43 14.74 8.06 -25.31
C LYS A 43 14.47 7.89 -23.83
N GLY A 44 15.44 8.24 -22.97
CA GLY A 44 15.29 8.26 -21.52
C GLY A 44 14.20 9.23 -21.07
N TRP A 45 14.15 10.45 -21.64
CA TRP A 45 13.07 11.40 -21.36
C TRP A 45 11.70 10.89 -21.79
N ALA A 46 11.60 10.27 -22.98
CA ALA A 46 10.38 9.61 -23.42
C ALA A 46 9.96 8.48 -22.46
N SER A 47 10.92 7.66 -22.03
CA SER A 47 10.69 6.59 -21.04
C SER A 47 10.15 7.15 -19.72
N LEU A 48 10.72 8.26 -19.22
CA LEU A 48 10.25 8.92 -18.00
C LEU A 48 8.84 9.50 -18.16
N ALA A 49 8.52 10.10 -19.31
CA ALA A 49 7.18 10.62 -19.57
C ALA A 49 6.12 9.49 -19.58
N ILE A 50 6.45 8.36 -20.21
CA ILE A 50 5.59 7.17 -20.21
C ILE A 50 5.49 6.59 -18.79
N ALA A 51 6.60 6.48 -18.07
CA ALA A 51 6.63 5.99 -16.69
C ALA A 51 5.75 6.83 -15.76
N LEU A 52 5.79 8.16 -15.92
CA LEU A 52 4.92 9.08 -15.19
C LEU A 52 3.45 8.83 -15.51
N GLY A 53 3.10 8.73 -16.80
CA GLY A 53 1.74 8.43 -17.25
C GLY A 53 1.21 7.12 -16.67
N ILE A 54 2.00 6.04 -16.74
CA ILE A 54 1.66 4.73 -16.17
C ILE A 54 1.50 4.82 -14.65
N THR A 55 2.37 5.56 -13.96
CA THR A 55 2.30 5.71 -12.50
C THR A 55 1.05 6.49 -12.06
N LEU A 56 0.70 7.55 -12.79
CA LEU A 56 -0.53 8.32 -12.55
C LEU A 56 -1.78 7.48 -12.83
N MET A 57 -1.76 6.70 -13.92
CA MET A 57 -2.82 5.75 -14.24
C MET A 57 -2.97 4.71 -13.12
N ALA A 58 -1.87 4.11 -12.66
CA ALA A 58 -1.88 3.14 -11.57
C ALA A 58 -2.56 3.70 -10.31
N HIS A 59 -2.17 4.92 -9.89
CA HIS A 59 -2.80 5.55 -8.72
C HIS A 59 -4.27 5.90 -8.92
N THR A 60 -4.67 6.27 -10.14
CA THR A 60 -6.07 6.54 -10.47
C THR A 60 -6.89 5.25 -10.44
N CYS A 61 -6.37 4.16 -11.01
CA CYS A 61 -6.97 2.83 -10.94
C CYS A 61 -7.08 2.32 -9.50
N ALA A 62 -6.07 2.55 -8.65
CA ALA A 62 -6.14 2.18 -7.23
C ALA A 62 -7.20 2.99 -6.46
N GLY A 63 -7.35 4.28 -6.76
CA GLY A 63 -8.43 5.09 -6.21
C GLY A 63 -9.80 4.64 -6.68
N TRP A 64 -9.92 4.25 -7.94
CA TRP A 64 -11.13 3.66 -8.49
C TRP A 64 -11.46 2.33 -7.80
N ASP A 65 -10.49 1.44 -7.67
CA ASP A 65 -10.65 0.14 -7.03
C ASP A 65 -11.13 0.26 -5.58
N TRP A 66 -10.49 1.13 -4.79
CA TRP A 66 -10.93 1.44 -3.42
C TRP A 66 -12.36 2.00 -3.39
N SER A 67 -12.72 2.88 -4.33
CA SER A 67 -14.08 3.42 -4.41
C SER A 67 -15.11 2.34 -4.72
N GLN A 68 -14.78 1.37 -5.58
CA GLN A 68 -15.67 0.25 -5.90
C GLN A 68 -15.79 -0.71 -4.72
N MET A 69 -14.72 -0.95 -3.96
CA MET A 69 -14.81 -1.71 -2.71
C MET A 69 -15.78 -1.06 -1.74
N LEU A 70 -15.72 0.27 -1.58
CA LEU A 70 -16.65 0.99 -0.71
C LEU A 70 -18.11 0.91 -1.20
N CYS A 71 -18.33 1.16 -2.49
CA CYS A 71 -19.68 1.24 -3.05
C CYS A 71 -20.34 -0.13 -3.26
N ARG A 72 -19.58 -1.15 -3.67
CA ARG A 72 -20.09 -2.49 -4.03
C ARG A 72 -19.95 -3.49 -2.90
N ASP A 73 -18.76 -3.61 -2.32
CA ASP A 73 -18.50 -4.67 -1.32
C ASP A 73 -19.10 -4.30 0.04
N PHE A 74 -19.02 -3.02 0.41
CA PHE A 74 -19.60 -2.45 1.63
C PHE A 74 -20.94 -1.72 1.41
N GLN A 75 -21.47 -1.68 0.19
CA GLN A 75 -22.78 -1.08 -0.14
C GLN A 75 -22.95 0.37 0.33
N GLN A 76 -21.88 1.18 0.30
CA GLN A 76 -21.95 2.59 0.72
C GLN A 76 -22.37 3.49 -0.45
N SER A 77 -23.39 4.33 -0.26
CA SER A 77 -23.87 5.26 -1.28
C SER A 77 -23.02 6.53 -1.33
N VAL A 78 -21.78 6.42 -1.81
CA VAL A 78 -20.84 7.55 -1.90
C VAL A 78 -20.42 7.82 -3.36
N PRO A 79 -20.33 9.09 -3.81
CA PRO A 79 -19.88 9.40 -5.16
C PRO A 79 -18.45 8.93 -5.44
N THR A 80 -18.30 7.99 -6.39
CA THR A 80 -17.00 7.42 -6.79
C THR A 80 -15.96 8.47 -7.16
N GLY A 81 -16.31 9.51 -7.91
CA GLY A 81 -15.38 10.58 -8.29
C GLY A 81 -14.76 11.30 -7.08
N ARG A 82 -15.56 11.57 -6.03
CA ARG A 82 -15.06 12.19 -4.79
C ARG A 82 -14.12 11.25 -4.03
N LEU A 83 -14.40 9.95 -4.03
CA LEU A 83 -13.53 8.96 -3.40
C LEU A 83 -12.19 8.84 -4.12
N ILE A 84 -12.17 8.82 -5.46
CA ILE A 84 -10.93 8.79 -6.25
C ILE A 84 -10.10 10.04 -5.99
N GLN A 85 -10.72 11.23 -6.04
CA GLN A 85 -10.03 12.48 -5.72
C GLN A 85 -9.43 12.44 -4.31
N SER A 86 -10.22 11.99 -3.32
CA SER A 86 -9.77 11.84 -1.94
C SER A 86 -8.61 10.86 -1.84
N TYR A 87 -8.66 9.73 -2.54
CA TYR A 87 -7.59 8.73 -2.56
C TYR A 87 -6.27 9.32 -3.08
N LEU A 88 -6.33 10.09 -4.18
CA LEU A 88 -5.17 10.73 -4.79
C LEU A 88 -4.59 11.82 -3.88
N GLN A 89 -5.43 12.70 -3.33
CA GLN A 89 -4.98 13.77 -2.43
C GLN A 89 -4.36 13.23 -1.14
N THR A 90 -5.01 12.24 -0.53
CA THR A 90 -4.54 11.64 0.73
C THR A 90 -3.30 10.78 0.55
N ASN A 91 -3.02 10.29 -0.67
CA ASN A 91 -1.80 9.53 -0.95
C ASN A 91 -0.53 10.34 -0.71
N ILE A 92 -0.57 11.67 -0.88
CA ILE A 92 0.56 12.58 -0.60
C ILE A 92 0.91 12.56 0.90
N ALA A 93 -0.07 12.32 1.77
CA ALA A 93 0.14 12.29 3.21
C ALA A 93 0.99 11.08 3.68
N LYS A 94 1.27 10.09 2.81
CA LYS A 94 2.23 8.99 3.10
C LYS A 94 3.63 9.51 3.39
N TYR A 95 4.01 10.64 2.81
CA TYR A 95 5.32 11.25 2.98
C TYR A 95 5.45 12.08 4.27
N LEU A 96 4.37 12.18 5.07
CA LEU A 96 4.41 12.81 6.38
C LEU A 96 4.95 11.83 7.44
N PRO A 97 5.67 12.33 8.45
CA PRO A 97 6.25 11.49 9.50
C PRO A 97 5.18 10.65 10.20
N GLY A 98 5.44 9.34 10.31
CA GLY A 98 4.57 8.36 10.94
C GLY A 98 3.79 7.46 9.98
N ASN A 99 3.71 7.78 8.67
CA ASN A 99 3.08 6.93 7.64
C ASN A 99 1.65 6.45 8.00
N ILE A 100 0.88 7.24 8.75
CA ILE A 100 -0.52 6.94 9.11
C ILE A 100 -1.52 7.95 8.57
N TRP A 101 -1.02 9.10 8.09
CA TRP A 101 -1.84 10.25 7.73
C TRP A 101 -2.70 10.00 6.49
N HIS A 102 -2.24 9.19 5.55
CA HIS A 102 -3.05 8.79 4.39
C HIS A 102 -4.21 7.90 4.80
N TYR A 103 -4.01 6.99 5.77
CA TYR A 103 -5.10 6.17 6.30
C TYR A 103 -6.15 7.04 6.99
N TYR A 104 -5.73 7.91 7.91
CA TYR A 104 -6.62 8.85 8.58
C TYR A 104 -7.37 9.75 7.57
N GLY A 105 -6.65 10.32 6.61
CA GLY A 105 -7.20 11.18 5.58
C GLY A 105 -8.29 10.49 4.75
N ARG A 106 -8.07 9.24 4.33
CA ARG A 106 -9.07 8.46 3.59
C ARG A 106 -10.30 8.14 4.41
N ILE A 107 -10.12 7.71 5.66
CA ILE A 107 -11.22 7.42 6.56
C ILE A 107 -12.06 8.68 6.80
N SER A 108 -11.40 9.81 7.07
CA SER A 108 -12.07 11.10 7.26
C SER A 108 -12.79 11.58 5.99
N ALA A 109 -12.17 11.43 4.82
CA ALA A 109 -12.78 11.85 3.56
C ALA A 109 -13.99 10.98 3.19
N ALA A 110 -13.88 9.66 3.33
CA ALA A 110 -14.99 8.72 3.08
C ALA A 110 -16.17 8.97 4.02
N THR A 111 -15.91 9.18 5.30
CA THR A 111 -16.95 9.48 6.29
C THR A 111 -17.65 10.81 6.04
N LYS A 112 -16.89 11.87 5.74
CA LYS A 112 -17.46 13.15 5.30
C LYS A 112 -18.28 13.05 4.02
N ALA A 113 -17.94 12.09 3.15
CA ALA A 113 -18.66 11.84 1.92
C ALA A 113 -19.92 10.96 2.10
N GLY A 114 -20.20 10.51 3.33
CA GLY A 114 -21.43 9.77 3.68
C GLY A 114 -21.23 8.28 3.98
N ALA A 115 -20.01 7.75 3.92
CA ALA A 115 -19.75 6.36 4.34
C ALA A 115 -19.80 6.23 5.87
N THR A 116 -20.21 5.06 6.36
CA THR A 116 -20.06 4.72 7.78
C THR A 116 -18.58 4.67 8.18
N LEU A 117 -18.27 5.09 9.41
CA LEU A 117 -16.89 5.06 9.94
C LEU A 117 -16.30 3.65 9.90
N GLU A 118 -17.13 2.64 10.16
CA GLU A 118 -16.72 1.23 10.14
C GLU A 118 -16.32 0.80 8.73
N ALA A 119 -17.18 0.98 7.72
CA ALA A 119 -16.84 0.62 6.34
C ALA A 119 -15.62 1.41 5.82
N ALA A 120 -15.54 2.70 6.12
CA ALA A 120 -14.38 3.52 5.78
C ALA A 120 -13.08 3.01 6.42
N THR A 121 -13.13 2.62 7.69
CA THR A 121 -11.96 2.09 8.40
C THR A 121 -11.54 0.72 7.85
N VAL A 122 -12.48 -0.20 7.71
CA VAL A 122 -12.19 -1.57 7.26
C VAL A 122 -11.68 -1.57 5.82
N SER A 123 -12.31 -0.85 4.91
CA SER A 123 -11.87 -0.74 3.52
C SER A 123 -10.43 -0.24 3.39
N VAL A 124 -10.06 0.78 4.18
CA VAL A 124 -8.71 1.36 4.19
C VAL A 124 -7.68 0.40 4.79
N LEU A 125 -8.06 -0.39 5.79
CA LEU A 125 -7.19 -1.41 6.39
C LEU A 125 -7.08 -2.70 5.56
N LEU A 126 -8.07 -3.00 4.72
CA LEU A 126 -8.03 -4.13 3.80
C LEU A 126 -7.05 -3.91 2.64
N GLU A 127 -6.87 -2.67 2.18
CA GLU A 127 -5.98 -2.35 1.05
C GLU A 127 -4.54 -2.90 1.25
N PRO A 128 -3.86 -2.69 2.39
CA PRO A 128 -2.54 -3.31 2.64
C PRO A 128 -2.54 -4.85 2.61
N LEU A 129 -3.61 -5.50 3.10
CA LEU A 129 -3.71 -6.96 3.09
C LEU A 129 -3.93 -7.49 1.67
N LEU A 130 -4.81 -6.84 0.91
CA LEU A 130 -5.03 -7.14 -0.52
C LEU A 130 -3.74 -6.93 -1.31
N MET A 131 -3.03 -5.84 -1.06
CA MET A 131 -1.75 -5.54 -1.70
C MET A 131 -0.67 -6.58 -1.36
N ALA A 132 -0.61 -7.04 -0.11
CA ALA A 132 0.27 -8.13 0.30
C ALA A 132 -0.09 -9.46 -0.39
N ALA A 133 -1.39 -9.79 -0.47
CA ALA A 133 -1.86 -10.96 -1.21
C ALA A 133 -1.49 -10.88 -2.70
N SER A 134 -1.71 -9.72 -3.35
CA SER A 134 -1.31 -9.48 -4.74
C SER A 134 0.20 -9.65 -4.94
N ALA A 135 1.03 -9.14 -4.03
CA ALA A 135 2.49 -9.31 -4.10
C ALA A 135 2.89 -10.79 -3.98
N LEU A 136 2.29 -11.52 -3.03
CA LEU A 136 2.54 -12.95 -2.84
C LEU A 136 2.12 -13.76 -4.07
N LEU A 137 0.99 -13.43 -4.70
CA LEU A 137 0.54 -14.03 -5.95
C LEU A 137 1.52 -13.78 -7.11
N ILE A 138 1.99 -12.54 -7.29
CA ILE A 138 2.98 -12.20 -8.33
C ILE A 138 4.29 -12.97 -8.10
N THR A 139 4.74 -13.09 -6.86
CA THR A 139 5.99 -13.81 -6.54
C THR A 139 5.88 -15.34 -6.66
N LEU A 140 4.69 -15.92 -6.83
CA LEU A 140 4.54 -17.37 -7.07
C LEU A 140 5.26 -17.80 -8.36
N PHE A 141 5.27 -16.95 -9.38
CA PHE A 141 5.98 -17.20 -10.63
C PHE A 141 7.51 -17.26 -10.45
N SER A 142 8.03 -16.80 -9.31
CA SER A 142 9.45 -16.86 -8.94
C SER A 142 9.79 -17.99 -7.98
N GLY A 143 8.89 -18.96 -7.77
CA GLY A 143 9.07 -20.05 -6.80
C GLY A 143 10.36 -20.84 -6.96
N GLN A 144 10.80 -21.12 -8.20
CA GLN A 144 12.07 -21.81 -8.45
C GLN A 144 13.28 -20.95 -8.03
N ALA A 145 13.27 -19.65 -8.34
CA ALA A 145 14.33 -18.73 -7.94
C ALA A 145 14.41 -18.60 -6.40
N ILE A 146 13.25 -18.57 -5.74
CA ILE A 146 13.15 -18.56 -4.28
C ILE A 146 13.69 -19.87 -3.69
N ALA A 147 13.32 -21.02 -4.24
CA ALA A 147 13.82 -22.33 -3.80
C ALA A 147 15.34 -22.45 -3.94
N THR A 148 15.90 -22.00 -5.07
CA THR A 148 17.35 -22.06 -5.30
C THR A 148 18.13 -21.15 -4.34
N ARG A 149 17.60 -19.97 -4.01
CA ARG A 149 18.30 -18.98 -3.18
C ARG A 149 18.09 -19.17 -1.67
N TYR A 150 16.89 -19.59 -1.26
CA TYR A 150 16.47 -19.64 0.15
C TYR A 150 16.00 -21.03 0.60
N GLY A 151 15.98 -22.02 -0.30
CA GLY A 151 15.57 -23.40 -0.02
C GLY A 151 14.07 -23.64 -0.19
N PHE A 152 13.69 -24.92 -0.26
CA PHE A 152 12.30 -25.35 -0.46
C PHE A 152 11.34 -24.89 0.66
N LEU A 153 11.83 -24.80 1.91
CA LEU A 153 11.05 -24.29 3.04
C LEU A 153 10.54 -22.86 2.81
N ALA A 154 11.32 -22.00 2.15
CA ALA A 154 10.91 -20.64 1.85
C ALA A 154 9.68 -20.60 0.92
N VAL A 155 9.61 -21.53 -0.05
CA VAL A 155 8.45 -21.67 -0.94
C VAL A 155 7.22 -22.14 -0.16
N ILE A 156 7.37 -23.12 0.74
CA ILE A 156 6.27 -23.56 1.62
C ILE A 156 5.76 -22.40 2.47
N LEU A 157 6.66 -21.63 3.08
CA LEU A 157 6.30 -20.47 3.90
C LEU A 157 5.58 -19.39 3.07
N GLN A 158 6.02 -19.12 1.85
CA GLN A 158 5.33 -18.19 0.94
C GLN A 158 3.89 -18.64 0.67
N TRP A 159 3.69 -19.92 0.33
CA TRP A 159 2.35 -20.49 0.13
C TRP A 159 1.50 -20.41 1.40
N ALA A 160 2.08 -20.73 2.56
CA ALA A 160 1.38 -20.65 3.83
C ALA A 160 0.93 -19.21 4.13
N VAL A 161 1.80 -18.21 3.95
CA VAL A 161 1.48 -16.80 4.16
C VAL A 161 0.43 -16.32 3.17
N LEU A 162 0.50 -16.75 1.91
CA LEU A 162 -0.52 -16.43 0.91
C LEU A 162 -1.90 -16.97 1.33
N VAL A 163 -1.98 -18.26 1.67
CA VAL A 163 -3.24 -18.89 2.10
C VAL A 163 -3.78 -18.20 3.36
N MET A 164 -2.93 -17.94 4.36
CA MET A 164 -3.33 -17.21 5.57
C MET A 164 -3.88 -15.81 5.25
N THR A 165 -3.23 -15.08 4.34
CA THR A 165 -3.66 -13.72 3.95
C THR A 165 -4.99 -13.76 3.20
N LEU A 166 -5.16 -14.68 2.25
CA LEU A 166 -6.41 -14.84 1.50
C LEU A 166 -7.57 -15.27 2.41
N LEU A 167 -7.32 -16.14 3.38
CA LEU A 167 -8.30 -16.54 4.39
C LEU A 167 -8.65 -15.38 5.33
N ALA A 168 -7.68 -14.56 5.74
CA ALA A 168 -7.92 -13.41 6.60
C ALA A 168 -8.83 -12.36 5.95
N ILE A 169 -8.75 -12.19 4.63
CA ILE A 169 -9.59 -11.29 3.84
C ILE A 169 -10.98 -11.90 3.58
N HIS A 170 -11.14 -13.22 3.74
CA HIS A 170 -12.39 -13.90 3.43
C HIS A 170 -13.54 -13.43 4.35
N PRO A 171 -14.75 -13.16 3.82
CA PRO A 171 -15.89 -12.66 4.62
C PRO A 171 -16.22 -13.51 5.85
N VAL A 172 -16.05 -14.85 5.75
CA VAL A 172 -16.29 -15.79 6.85
C VAL A 172 -15.37 -15.54 8.04
N VAL A 173 -14.13 -15.10 7.82
CA VAL A 173 -13.17 -14.79 8.89
C VAL A 173 -13.28 -13.33 9.29
N LEU A 174 -13.36 -12.43 8.30
CA LEU A 174 -13.36 -11.00 8.53
C LEU A 174 -14.63 -10.53 9.26
N ASN A 175 -15.82 -10.93 8.81
CA ASN A 175 -17.08 -10.41 9.35
C ASN A 175 -17.27 -10.71 10.85
N PRO A 176 -16.95 -11.91 11.38
CA PRO A 176 -16.98 -12.14 12.83
C PRO A 176 -16.01 -11.27 13.62
N VAL A 177 -14.81 -11.03 13.08
CA VAL A 177 -13.81 -10.15 13.73
C VAL A 177 -14.36 -8.73 13.80
N LEU A 178 -14.93 -8.21 12.71
CA LEU A 178 -15.56 -6.89 12.67
C LEU A 178 -16.70 -6.77 13.69
N GLN A 179 -17.57 -7.78 13.78
CA GLN A 179 -18.67 -7.80 14.75
C GLN A 179 -18.18 -7.79 16.20
N ARG A 180 -17.11 -8.53 16.51
CA ARG A 180 -16.50 -8.54 17.85
C ARG A 180 -15.92 -7.16 18.19
N LEU A 181 -15.22 -6.54 17.25
CA LEU A 181 -14.65 -5.20 17.43
C LEU A 181 -15.74 -4.12 17.61
N ALA A 182 -16.85 -4.24 16.88
CA ALA A 182 -17.99 -3.33 17.03
C ALA A 182 -18.62 -3.44 18.43
N LYS A 183 -18.82 -4.67 18.93
CA LYS A 183 -19.39 -4.91 20.28
C LYS A 183 -18.52 -4.35 21.41
N VAL A 184 -17.20 -4.42 21.28
CA VAL A 184 -16.26 -3.87 22.28
C VAL A 184 -16.31 -2.33 22.34
N LYS A 185 -16.77 -1.66 21.28
CA LYS A 185 -16.86 -0.20 21.18
C LYS A 185 -18.24 0.39 21.50
N GLN A 186 -19.27 -0.43 21.74
CA GLN A 186 -20.61 0.09 22.05
C GLN A 186 -20.63 0.78 23.42
N LYS A 187 -20.52 2.12 23.41
CA LYS A 187 -21.17 2.96 24.41
C LYS A 187 -22.68 2.89 24.21
N PRO A 188 -23.50 2.98 25.26
CA PRO A 188 -24.96 3.02 25.11
C PRO A 188 -25.34 4.32 24.39
N ILE A 189 -25.83 4.21 23.16
CA ILE A 189 -26.38 5.32 22.36
C ILE A 189 -27.91 5.24 22.46
N PRO A 190 -28.62 6.36 22.69
CA PRO A 190 -30.09 6.39 22.82
C PRO A 190 -30.84 6.00 21.53
N PRO A 191 -32.11 5.60 21.61
CA PRO A 191 -32.79 4.76 20.60
C PRO A 191 -33.27 5.48 19.32
N SER A 192 -32.87 6.72 19.04
CA SER A 192 -33.53 7.53 18.00
C SER A 192 -32.86 7.57 16.63
N GLU A 193 -31.72 6.90 16.42
CA GLU A 193 -31.04 6.84 15.12
C GLU A 193 -30.50 5.44 14.80
N SER A 194 -31.37 4.43 14.88
CA SER A 194 -31.02 3.07 14.47
C SER A 194 -31.01 2.93 12.93
N PHE A 195 -29.95 3.42 12.29
CA PHE A 195 -29.57 2.92 10.96
C PHE A 195 -28.49 1.83 11.14
N THR A 196 -28.92 0.67 11.63
CA THR A 196 -28.10 -0.54 11.65
C THR A 196 -28.16 -1.20 10.28
N LEU A 197 -27.29 -0.79 9.36
CA LEU A 197 -26.93 -1.61 8.19
C LEU A 197 -25.56 -2.24 8.42
N PRO A 198 -25.38 -3.52 8.08
CA PRO A 198 -24.22 -4.28 8.49
C PRO A 198 -23.00 -3.75 7.72
N SER A 199 -22.00 -3.28 8.45
CA SER A 199 -20.61 -3.12 7.99
C SER A 199 -19.96 -4.50 7.75
N LYS A 200 -20.65 -5.37 7.02
CA LYS A 200 -20.24 -6.72 6.65
C LYS A 200 -19.85 -6.70 5.18
N LEU A 201 -18.74 -7.37 4.89
CA LEU A 201 -18.35 -7.66 3.52
C LEU A 201 -19.32 -8.71 2.97
N ASN A 202 -20.03 -8.39 1.88
CA ASN A 202 -21.07 -9.27 1.34
C ASN A 202 -20.49 -10.47 0.58
N HIS A 203 -19.39 -10.23 -0.14
CA HIS A 203 -18.73 -11.21 -0.99
C HIS A 203 -17.22 -11.09 -0.84
N TYR A 204 -16.49 -12.09 -1.33
CA TYR A 204 -15.03 -11.98 -1.37
C TYR A 204 -14.63 -10.82 -2.30
N PRO A 205 -13.69 -9.94 -1.89
CA PRO A 205 -13.35 -8.73 -2.64
C PRO A 205 -12.39 -9.06 -3.80
N LEU A 206 -12.81 -9.95 -4.71
CA LEU A 206 -12.01 -10.40 -5.85
C LEU A 206 -11.67 -9.24 -6.78
N GLN A 207 -12.61 -8.32 -7.00
CA GLN A 207 -12.37 -7.13 -7.80
C GLN A 207 -11.22 -6.32 -7.20
N ALA A 208 -11.22 -6.10 -5.88
CA ALA A 208 -10.16 -5.37 -5.20
C ALA A 208 -8.81 -6.10 -5.23
N LEU A 209 -8.81 -7.44 -5.14
CA LEU A 209 -7.59 -8.24 -5.27
C LEU A 209 -6.98 -8.12 -6.68
N VAL A 210 -7.81 -8.19 -7.72
CA VAL A 210 -7.39 -8.02 -9.12
C VAL A 210 -6.94 -6.58 -9.38
N GLY A 211 -7.64 -5.59 -8.83
CA GLY A 211 -7.25 -4.18 -8.89
C GLY A 211 -5.88 -3.94 -8.27
N ASN A 212 -5.59 -4.54 -7.11
CA ASN A 212 -4.28 -4.46 -6.47
C ASN A 212 -3.18 -5.22 -7.24
N LEU A 213 -3.50 -6.34 -7.89
CA LEU A 213 -2.57 -7.02 -8.81
C LEU A 213 -2.19 -6.11 -9.99
N ALA A 214 -3.20 -5.54 -10.66
CA ALA A 214 -2.99 -4.61 -11.76
C ALA A 214 -2.19 -3.38 -11.30
N PHE A 215 -2.50 -2.83 -10.13
CA PHE A 215 -1.77 -1.71 -9.54
C PHE A 215 -0.28 -2.04 -9.34
N LEU A 216 0.05 -3.20 -8.76
CA LEU A 216 1.42 -3.63 -8.55
C LEU A 216 2.17 -3.80 -9.88
N LEU A 217 1.55 -4.43 -10.87
CA LEU A 217 2.14 -4.63 -12.20
C LEU A 217 2.40 -3.29 -12.90
N LEU A 218 1.45 -2.36 -12.88
CA LEU A 218 1.63 -1.02 -13.46
C LEU A 218 2.70 -0.22 -12.71
N ARG A 219 2.74 -0.30 -11.37
CA ARG A 219 3.79 0.35 -10.57
C ARG A 219 5.17 -0.23 -10.87
N GLY A 220 5.27 -1.56 -11.00
CA GLY A 220 6.49 -2.24 -11.42
C GLY A 220 6.93 -1.81 -12.82
N ALA A 221 6.01 -1.74 -13.78
CA ALA A 221 6.31 -1.26 -15.14
C ALA A 221 6.80 0.20 -15.14
N GLY A 222 6.13 1.09 -14.40
CA GLY A 222 6.57 2.48 -14.25
C GLY A 222 7.96 2.60 -13.62
N PHE A 223 8.25 1.78 -12.61
CA PHE A 223 9.59 1.70 -12.01
C PHE A 223 10.64 1.22 -13.03
N LEU A 224 10.38 0.13 -13.75
CA LEU A 224 11.31 -0.40 -14.76
C LEU A 224 11.60 0.61 -15.88
N LEU A 225 10.59 1.34 -16.35
CA LEU A 225 10.78 2.41 -17.35
C LEU A 225 11.58 3.59 -16.79
N THR A 226 11.39 3.93 -15.52
CA THR A 226 12.20 4.95 -14.84
C THR A 226 13.65 4.51 -14.73
N PHE A 227 13.88 3.24 -14.36
CA PHE A 227 15.22 2.67 -14.26
C PHE A 227 15.90 2.60 -15.64
N LEU A 228 15.16 2.25 -16.71
CA LEU A 228 15.65 2.22 -18.09
C LEU A 228 16.19 3.58 -18.55
N ALA A 229 15.63 4.69 -18.06
CA ALA A 229 16.10 6.03 -18.38
C ALA A 229 17.46 6.37 -17.77
N ILE A 230 17.88 5.63 -16.75
CA ILE A 230 19.16 5.81 -16.05
C ILE A 230 20.17 4.77 -16.53
N GLN A 231 19.75 3.51 -16.64
CA GLN A 231 20.62 2.39 -17.00
C GLN A 231 19.84 1.31 -17.76
N PRO A 232 20.37 0.82 -18.91
CA PRO A 232 19.79 -0.33 -19.59
C PRO A 232 19.95 -1.60 -18.75
N PHE A 233 18.95 -2.47 -18.81
CA PHE A 233 18.94 -3.75 -18.09
C PHE A 233 18.35 -4.84 -18.99
N ASP A 234 18.74 -6.08 -18.71
CA ASP A 234 18.22 -7.26 -19.40
C ASP A 234 16.95 -7.79 -18.72
N VAL A 235 16.12 -8.50 -19.48
CA VAL A 235 14.88 -9.13 -18.94
C VAL A 235 15.19 -10.06 -17.76
N ALA A 236 16.35 -10.71 -17.76
CA ALA A 236 16.80 -11.57 -16.66
C ALA A 236 17.01 -10.81 -15.33
N GLN A 237 17.21 -9.49 -15.38
CA GLN A 237 17.41 -8.64 -14.20
C GLN A 237 16.08 -8.12 -13.62
N VAL A 238 14.95 -8.24 -14.35
CA VAL A 238 13.64 -7.75 -13.92
C VAL A 238 13.21 -8.29 -12.54
N PRO A 239 13.33 -9.61 -12.23
CA PRO A 239 12.96 -10.11 -10.91
C PRO A 239 13.80 -9.52 -9.78
N ILE A 240 15.08 -9.25 -10.02
CA ILE A 240 15.99 -8.62 -9.05
C ILE A 240 15.62 -7.15 -8.86
N LEU A 241 15.36 -6.42 -9.95
CA LEU A 241 14.99 -5.01 -9.91
C LEU A 241 13.64 -4.79 -9.21
N LEU A 242 12.67 -5.67 -9.42
CA LEU A 242 11.35 -5.57 -8.78
C LEU A 242 11.33 -6.08 -7.32
N SER A 243 12.42 -6.71 -6.85
CA SER A 243 12.55 -7.19 -5.47
C SER A 243 13.50 -6.38 -4.60
N ALA A 244 14.20 -5.40 -5.18
CA ALA A 244 15.09 -4.45 -4.51
C ALA A 244 14.30 -3.34 -3.79
#